data_AF-A0AAN7QHY9-F1
#
_entry.id   AF-A0AAN7QHY9-F1
#
_cell.length_a   1.000
_cell.length_b   1.000
_cell.length_c   1.000
_cell.angle_alpha   90.00
_cell.angle_beta   90.00
_cell.angle_gamma   90.00
#
_symmetry.space_group_name_H-M   'P 1'
#
loop_
_entity.id
_entity.type
_entity.pdbx_description
1 polymer ?
#
loop_
_entity_poly.entity_id
_entity_poly.type
_entity_poly.pdbx_seq_one_letter_code
_entity_poly.pdbx_strand_id
1 'polypeptide(L)' 'MNNYGYQDIDGCKVHKALSEKYGEEGYKEGDIIGFYINLRDGERYVPKPSRMILYKGKRYVAQPMPRKTITK' A
#
# COMPACT_ATOMS: atom_id res chain seq x y z
N MET A 1 8.55 7.25 0.52
CA MET A 1 8.40 6.19 -0.51
C MET A 1 8.20 4.90 0.27
N ASN A 2 6.93 4.51 0.47
CA ASN A 2 6.54 3.49 1.47
C ASN A 2 5.84 2.28 0.82
N ASN A 3 6.02 2.11 -0.48
CA ASN A 3 5.48 0.99 -1.23
C ASN A 3 6.43 -0.20 -1.16
N TYR A 4 5.85 -1.40 -1.15
CA TYR A 4 6.55 -2.66 -1.33
C TYR A 4 5.86 -3.37 -2.50
N GLY A 5 6.66 -3.97 -3.38
CA GLY A 5 6.17 -4.77 -4.48
C GLY A 5 6.90 -6.12 -4.51
N TYR A 6 6.39 -7.02 -5.34
CA TYR A 6 7.04 -8.27 -5.68
C TYR A 6 7.08 -8.38 -7.20
N GLN A 7 8.24 -8.74 -7.75
CA GLN A 7 8.45 -8.91 -9.17
C GLN A 7 8.26 -10.38 -9.54
N ASP A 8 7.43 -10.58 -10.56
CA ASP A 8 7.08 -11.88 -11.11
C ASP A 8 8.27 -12.60 -11.75
N ILE A 9 9.14 -11.90 -12.49
CA ILE A 9 10.24 -12.52 -13.27
C ILE A 9 11.28 -13.18 -12.36
N ASP A 10 11.86 -12.41 -11.44
CA ASP A 10 12.99 -12.84 -10.61
C ASP A 10 12.55 -13.31 -9.22
N GLY A 11 11.25 -13.26 -8.92
CA GLY A 11 10.73 -13.58 -7.60
C GLY A 11 11.28 -12.65 -6.50
N CYS A 12 11.59 -11.40 -6.85
CA CYS A 12 12.26 -10.47 -5.95
C CYS A 12 11.28 -9.49 -5.30
N LYS A 13 11.59 -9.10 -4.06
CA LYS A 13 10.86 -8.05 -3.36
C LYS A 13 11.46 -6.70 -3.71
N VAL A 14 10.61 -5.75 -4.12
CA VAL A 14 11.03 -4.40 -4.50
C VAL A 14 10.60 -3.39 -3.44
N HIS A 15 11.55 -2.60 -2.95
CA HIS A 15 11.29 -1.47 -2.04
C HIS A 15 12.27 -0.33 -2.29
N LYS A 16 11.78 0.92 -2.38
CA LYS A 16 12.63 2.10 -2.64
C LYS A 16 13.53 1.95 -3.89
N ALA A 17 13.01 1.31 -4.94
CA ALA A 17 13.75 0.98 -6.16
C ALA A 17 14.94 0.02 -5.97
N LEU A 18 15.02 -0.66 -4.82
CA LEU A 18 15.95 -1.75 -4.56
C LEU A 18 15.21 -3.08 -4.66
N SER A 19 15.85 -4.05 -5.30
CA SER A 19 15.38 -5.43 -5.41
C SER A 19 16.16 -6.31 -4.43
N GLU A 20 15.43 -7.04 -3.59
CA GLU A 20 15.97 -8.01 -2.64
C GLU A 20 15.46 -9.41 -3.00
N LYS A 21 16.34 -10.41 -2.97
CA LYS A 21 15.95 -11.80 -3.21
C LYS A 21 14.99 -12.24 -2.09
N TYR A 22 13.80 -12.69 -2.47
CA TYR A 22 12.74 -13.07 -1.53
C TYR A 22 12.22 -14.48 -1.83
N GLY A 23 11.91 -14.78 -3.09
CA GLY A 23 11.71 -16.14 -3.59
C GLY A 23 12.96 -16.70 -4.25
N GLU A 24 13.00 -18.02 -4.41
CA GLU A 24 14.01 -18.70 -5.24
C GLU A 24 13.61 -18.72 -6.72
N GLU A 25 12.32 -18.68 -7.02
CA GLU A 25 11.77 -18.62 -8.38
C GLU A 25 10.69 -17.54 -8.48
N GLY A 26 10.52 -17.01 -9.70
CA GLY A 26 9.43 -16.10 -10.05
C GLY A 26 8.06 -16.78 -10.11
N TYR A 27 7.01 -15.97 -10.25
CA TYR A 27 5.65 -16.50 -10.45
C TYR A 27 5.55 -17.20 -11.81
N LYS A 28 4.85 -18.33 -11.83
CA LYS A 28 4.59 -19.14 -13.03
C LYS A 28 3.13 -19.04 -13.45
N GLU A 29 2.87 -19.36 -14.72
CA GLU A 29 1.51 -19.38 -15.23
C GLU A 29 0.66 -20.38 -14.43
N GLY A 30 -0.49 -19.91 -13.94
CA GLY A 30 -1.38 -20.70 -13.08
C GLY A 30 -1.16 -20.51 -11.58
N ASP A 31 -0.15 -19.74 -11.15
CA ASP A 31 0.05 -19.44 -9.73
C ASP A 31 -1.08 -18.60 -9.15
N ILE A 32 -1.56 -19.00 -7.96
CA ILE A 32 -2.53 -18.24 -7.16
C ILE A 32 -1.77 -17.57 -6.02
N ILE A 33 -1.66 -16.24 -6.09
CA ILE A 33 -0.85 -15.45 -5.14
C ILE A 33 -1.72 -15.02 -3.95
N GLY A 34 -1.37 -15.50 -2.76
CA GLY A 34 -1.94 -15.05 -1.49
C GLY A 34 -1.05 -14.01 -0.81
N PHE A 35 -1.63 -12.90 -0.36
CA PHE A 35 -0.90 -11.90 0.45
C PHE A 35 -1.34 -11.98 1.91
N TYR A 36 -0.37 -12.20 2.79
CA TYR A 36 -0.56 -12.05 4.23
C TYR A 36 0.20 -10.83 4.73
N ILE A 37 -0.54 -9.86 5.28
CA ILE A 37 0.02 -8.63 5.84
C ILE A 37 -0.47 -8.50 7.27
N ASN A 38 0.45 -8.55 8.22
CA ASN A 38 0.17 -8.27 9.62
C ASN A 38 0.75 -6.89 10.00
N LEU A 39 -0.11 -5.99 10.48
CA LEU A 39 0.28 -4.68 10.99
C LEU A 39 0.22 -4.70 12.52
N ARG A 40 1.37 -4.46 13.17
CA ARG A 40 1.40 -4.22 14.62
C ARG A 40 0.58 -2.97 14.94
N ASP A 41 -0.22 -3.03 16.00
CA ASP A 41 -1.17 -1.97 16.41
C ASP A 41 -2.11 -1.53 15.26
N GLY A 42 -2.69 -2.51 14.56
CA GLY A 42 -3.55 -2.29 13.39
C GLY A 42 -4.68 -1.28 13.62
N GLU A 43 -5.21 -1.17 14.85
CA GLU A 43 -6.25 -0.20 15.18
C GLU A 43 -5.83 1.26 14.94
N ARG A 44 -4.53 1.57 14.97
CA ARG A 44 -4.01 2.92 14.71
C ARG A 44 -4.14 3.35 13.25
N TYR A 45 -4.32 2.39 12.34
CA TYR A 45 -4.41 2.63 10.90
C TYR A 45 -5.86 2.64 10.40
N VAL A 46 -6.85 2.53 11.30
CA VAL A 46 -8.27 2.59 10.93
C VAL A 46 -8.57 3.92 10.24
N PRO A 47 -9.18 3.90 9.03
CA PRO A 47 -9.52 5.12 8.31
C PRO A 47 -10.43 6.02 9.16
N LYS A 48 -10.09 7.31 9.25
CA LYS A 48 -11.00 8.28 9.86
C LYS A 48 -12.29 8.37 9.03
N PRO A 49 -13.44 8.70 9.65
CA PRO A 49 -14.70 8.86 8.94
C PRO A 49 -14.57 9.84 7.77
N SER A 50 -15.09 9.45 6.61
CA SER A 50 -15.11 10.31 5.43
C SER A 50 -16.09 11.46 5.60
N ARG A 51 -15.75 12.65 5.08
CA ARG A 51 -16.63 13.83 5.14
C ARG A 51 -17.18 14.15 3.75
N MET A 52 -18.47 14.45 3.66
CA MET A 52 -19.04 14.97 2.42
C MET A 52 -18.66 16.45 2.27
N ILE A 53 -18.18 16.83 1.08
CA ILE A 53 -17.85 18.22 0.75
C ILE A 53 -18.56 18.64 -0.54
N LEU A 54 -18.89 19.92 -0.65
CA LEU A 54 -19.39 20.51 -1.88
C LEU A 54 -18.22 21.22 -2.57
N TYR A 55 -17.87 20.80 -3.78
CA TYR A 55 -16.82 21.42 -4.59
C TYR A 55 -17.37 21.68 -6.00
N LYS A 56 -17.29 22.94 -6.46
CA LYS A 56 -17.81 23.36 -7.78
C LYS A 56 -19.25 22.87 -8.06
N GLY A 57 -20.13 23.00 -7.06
CA GLY A 57 -21.54 22.61 -7.16
C GLY A 57 -21.82 21.09 -7.12
N LYS A 58 -20.78 20.25 -6.99
CA LYS A 58 -20.92 18.78 -6.90
C LYS A 58 -20.49 18.28 -5.52
N ARG A 59 -21.15 17.22 -5.04
CA ARG A 59 -20.82 16.59 -3.75
C ARG A 59 -19.75 15.52 -3.96
N TYR A 60 -18.74 15.53 -3.11
CA TYR A 60 -17.65 14.56 -3.09
C TYR A 60 -17.48 13.97 -1.69
N VAL A 61 -17.02 12.73 -1.62
CA VAL A 61 -16.58 12.11 -0.36
C VAL A 61 -15.10 12.44 -0.20
N ALA A 62 -14.79 13.38 0.69
CA ALA A 62 -13.41 13.69 1.02
C ALA A 62 -12.86 12.63 1.96
N GLN A 63 -11.78 11.98 1.54
CA GLN A 63 -10.98 11.17 2.43
C GLN A 63 -10.16 12.10 3.35
N PRO A 64 -10.14 11.83 4.66
CA PRO A 64 -9.28 12.58 5.58
C PRO A 64 -7.82 12.35 5.19
N MET A 65 -7.10 13.43 4.86
CA MET A 65 -5.68 13.33 4.50
C MET A 65 -4.88 12.69 5.64
N PRO A 66 -3.97 11.73 5.34
CA PRO A 66 -3.01 11.27 6.34
C PRO A 66 -2.08 12.44 6.71
N ARG A 67 -1.90 12.69 8.02
CA ARG A 67 -0.90 13.67 8.48
C ARG A 67 0.48 13.16 8.05
N LYS A 68 1.13 13.82 7.08
CA LYS A 68 2.59 13.74 6.96
C LYS A 68 3.15 14.59 8.09
N THR A 69 3.63 13.96 9.16
CA THR A 69 4.54 14.63 10.10
C THR A 69 5.83 14.87 9.33
N ILE A 70 6.00 16.09 8.81
CA ILE A 70 7.30 16.56 8.33
C ILE A 70 8.09 16.86 9.61
N THR A 71 8.92 15.91 10.06
CA THR A 71 9.91 16.20 11.09
C THR A 71 10.97 17.09 10.45
N LYS A 72 11.13 18.27 11.04
CA LYS A 72 12.09 19.31 10.66
C LYS A 72 13.50 18.95 11.12
#